data_AF-A0A6P1YNC7-F1
#
_entry.id   AF-A0A6P1YNC7-F1
#
_cell.length_a   1.000
_cell.length_b   1.000
_cell.length_c   1.000
_cell.angle_alpha   90.00
_cell.angle_beta   90.00
_cell.angle_gamma   90.00
#
_symmetry.space_group_name_H-M   'P 1'
#
loop_
_entity.id
_entity.type
_entity.pdbx_description
1 polymer ?
#
loop_
_entity_poly.entity_id
_entity_poly.type
_entity_poly.pdbx_seq_one_letter_code
_entity_poly.pdbx_strand_id
1 'polypeptide(L)'
;MCSDCFGDEDLLVGAAGATFPPEQLAAAARRIETDMCGELVPSQAWRIYFGAASGAVGWREMERMARCVEAARVLLSLEGHTSQ
;
A
#
# COMPACT_ATOMS: atom_id res chain seq x y z
N MET A 1 -3.45 -11.42 36.50
CA MET A 1 -3.77 -11.84 35.13
C MET A 1 -4.59 -10.71 34.52
N CYS A 2 -3.95 -9.85 33.74
CA CYS A 2 -4.60 -8.71 33.09
C CYS A 2 -4.99 -9.16 31.67
N SER A 3 -6.29 -9.21 31.37
CA SER A 3 -6.85 -9.73 30.11
C SER A 3 -7.29 -8.62 29.15
N ASP A 4 -6.86 -7.38 29.35
CA ASP A 4 -7.30 -6.20 28.57
C ASP A 4 -6.29 -5.70 27.52
N CYS A 5 -5.22 -6.44 27.22
CA CYS A 5 -4.18 -5.98 26.27
C CYS A 5 -4.39 -6.40 24.81
N PHE A 6 -5.50 -7.06 24.46
CA PHE A 6 -5.76 -7.55 23.08
C PHE A 6 -7.11 -7.07 22.51
N GLY A 7 -7.58 -5.90 22.95
CA GLY A 7 -8.93 -5.42 22.64
C GLY A 7 -9.02 -4.29 21.62
N ASP A 8 -7.95 -3.95 20.88
CA ASP A 8 -7.98 -2.73 20.05
C ASP A 8 -7.05 -2.73 18.82
N GLU A 9 -6.82 -3.90 18.22
CA GLU A 9 -6.12 -3.96 16.91
C GLU A 9 -7.04 -3.66 15.71
N ASP A 10 -8.36 -3.52 15.94
CA ASP A 10 -9.35 -3.22 14.89
C ASP A 10 -9.64 -1.71 14.71
N LEU A 11 -9.29 -0.83 15.66
CA LEU A 11 -9.60 0.62 15.54
C LEU A 11 -8.59 1.44 14.73
N LEU A 12 -7.48 0.84 14.25
CA LEU A 12 -6.55 1.52 13.33
C LEU A 12 -6.74 1.15 11.85
N VAL A 13 -7.70 0.28 11.52
CA VAL A 13 -8.08 -0.07 10.13
C VAL A 13 -9.26 0.79 9.66
N GLY A 14 -9.37 2.01 10.18
CA GLY A 14 -10.53 2.89 10.07
C GLY A 14 -10.45 3.98 9.00
N ALA A 15 -9.69 3.81 7.91
CA ALA A 15 -9.77 4.68 6.75
C ALA A 15 -10.54 3.97 5.62
N ALA A 16 -11.87 3.95 5.71
CA ALA A 16 -12.80 3.70 4.60
C ALA A 16 -12.32 2.68 3.53
N GLY A 17 -11.95 1.49 3.98
CA GLY A 17 -11.08 0.57 3.25
C GLY A 17 -11.77 -0.16 2.10
N ALA A 18 -11.87 0.47 0.93
CA ALA A 18 -12.05 -0.27 -0.31
C ALA A 18 -10.90 -1.30 -0.40
N THR A 19 -11.22 -2.56 -0.14
CA THR A 19 -10.24 -3.65 -0.10
C THR A 19 -10.01 -4.10 -1.53
N PHE A 20 -9.13 -3.39 -2.23
CA PHE A 20 -8.69 -3.80 -3.57
C PHE A 20 -7.80 -5.05 -3.47
N PRO A 21 -7.88 -5.99 -4.43
CA PRO A 21 -6.94 -7.10 -4.50
C PRO A 21 -5.49 -6.59 -4.48
N PRO A 22 -4.58 -7.24 -3.74
CA PRO A 22 -3.21 -6.77 -3.57
C PRO A 22 -2.47 -6.65 -4.90
N GLU A 23 -2.78 -7.50 -5.87
CA GLU A 23 -2.22 -7.43 -7.23
C GLU A 23 -2.63 -6.16 -7.98
N GLN A 24 -3.90 -5.74 -7.87
CA GLN A 24 -4.40 -4.52 -8.49
C GLN A 24 -3.76 -3.29 -7.85
N LEU A 25 -3.69 -3.29 -6.51
CA LEU A 25 -3.06 -2.22 -5.77
C LEU A 25 -1.56 -2.10 -6.09
N ALA A 26 -0.85 -3.23 -6.19
CA ALA A 26 0.56 -3.27 -6.56
C ALA A 26 0.81 -2.83 -8.02
N ALA A 27 -0.11 -3.13 -8.95
CA ALA A 27 -0.02 -2.65 -10.32
C ALA A 27 -0.22 -1.14 -10.41
N ALA A 28 -1.28 -0.62 -9.77
CA ALA A 28 -1.58 0.80 -9.74
C ALA A 28 -0.48 1.61 -9.04
N ALA A 29 -0.01 1.17 -7.87
CA ALA A 29 1.05 1.85 -7.12
C ALA A 29 2.36 1.93 -7.91
N ARG A 30 2.75 0.85 -8.60
CA ARG A 30 3.95 0.86 -9.46
C ARG A 30 3.82 1.78 -10.66
N ARG A 31 2.63 1.90 -11.24
CA ARG A 31 2.37 2.85 -12.33
C ARG A 31 2.48 4.31 -11.86
N ILE A 32 1.93 4.62 -10.68
CA ILE A 32 2.08 5.95 -10.08
C ILE A 32 3.56 6.25 -9.83
N GLU A 33 4.31 5.28 -9.33
CA GLU A 33 5.73 5.45 -9.08
C GLU A 33 6.51 5.82 -10.35
N THR A 34 6.19 5.20 -11.49
CA THR A 34 6.86 5.50 -12.77
C THR A 34 6.61 6.92 -13.26
N ASP A 35 5.50 7.54 -12.82
CA ASP A 35 5.15 8.92 -13.16
C ASP A 35 5.76 9.94 -12.17
N MET A 36 6.31 9.48 -11.04
CA MET A 36 6.93 10.33 -10.04
C MET A 36 8.41 10.60 -10.34
N CYS A 37 8.85 11.85 -10.17
CA CYS A 37 10.26 12.20 -10.27
C CYS A 37 11.14 11.45 -9.26
N GLY A 38 12.41 11.22 -9.64
CA GLY A 38 13.44 10.62 -8.79
C GLY A 38 13.80 9.19 -9.18
N GLU A 39 14.58 8.54 -8.32
CA GLU A 39 14.96 7.14 -8.49
C GLU A 39 13.78 6.21 -8.20
N LEU A 40 13.62 5.19 -9.04
CA LEU A 40 12.61 4.15 -8.86
C LEU A 40 13.04 3.20 -7.76
N VAL A 41 12.08 2.75 -6.96
CA VAL A 41 12.28 1.73 -5.94
C VAL A 41 12.60 0.40 -6.64
N PRO A 42 13.64 -0.32 -6.17
CA PRO A 42 13.99 -1.62 -6.72
C PRO A 42 12.80 -2.59 -6.69
N SER A 43 12.67 -3.40 -7.74
CA SER A 43 11.60 -4.41 -7.84
C SER A 43 11.59 -5.39 -6.67
N GLN A 44 12.76 -5.69 -6.10
CA GLN A 44 12.89 -6.53 -4.90
C GLN A 44 12.22 -5.88 -3.67
N ALA A 45 12.35 -4.57 -3.47
CA ALA A 45 11.73 -3.87 -2.35
C ALA A 45 10.20 -3.90 -2.46
N TRP A 46 9.65 -3.77 -3.67
CA TRP A 46 8.22 -3.99 -3.92
C TRP A 46 7.74 -5.41 -3.56
N ARG A 47 8.53 -6.43 -3.90
CA ARG A 47 8.22 -7.82 -3.54
C ARG A 47 8.22 -8.03 -2.03
N ILE A 48 9.16 -7.40 -1.31
CA ILE A 48 9.19 -7.46 0.15
C ILE A 48 7.99 -6.72 0.75
N TYR A 49 7.69 -5.52 0.25
CA TYR A 49 6.59 -4.69 0.73
C TYR A 49 5.22 -5.38 0.62
N PHE A 50 4.97 -6.09 -0.49
CA PHE A 50 3.74 -6.88 -0.69
C PHE A 50 3.82 -8.33 -0.16
N GLY A 51 4.86 -8.68 0.59
CA GLY A 51 4.98 -10.00 1.24
C GLY A 51 5.31 -11.17 0.29
N ALA A 52 5.68 -10.90 -0.96
CA ALA A 52 6.10 -11.90 -1.95
C ALA A 52 7.58 -12.31 -1.83
N ALA A 53 8.33 -11.65 -0.95
CA ALA A 53 9.71 -11.97 -0.58
C ALA A 53 9.98 -11.53 0.86
N SER A 54 11.00 -12.11 1.50
CA SER A 54 11.53 -11.64 2.78
C SER A 54 12.75 -10.75 2.58
N GLY A 55 13.03 -9.87 3.54
CA GLY A 55 14.20 -9.00 3.52
C GLY A 55 13.97 -7.69 4.26
N ALA A 56 14.88 -6.74 4.04
CA ALA A 56 14.79 -5.39 4.56
C ALA A 56 14.53 -4.40 3.42
N VAL A 57 13.79 -3.33 3.73
CA VAL A 57 13.50 -2.21 2.84
C VAL A 57 14.06 -0.96 3.48
N GLY A 58 14.76 -0.13 2.70
CA GLY A 58 15.27 1.15 3.18
C GLY A 58 14.12 2.10 3.53
N TRP A 59 14.31 2.95 4.55
CA TRP A 59 13.26 3.86 5.00
C TRP A 59 12.70 4.75 3.88
N ARG A 60 13.57 5.29 3.02
CA ARG A 60 13.17 6.15 1.89
C ARG A 60 12.32 5.40 0.86
N GLU A 61 12.62 4.12 0.64
CA GLU A 61 11.87 3.26 -0.27
C GLU A 61 10.49 2.95 0.34
N MET A 62 10.44 2.63 1.63
CA MET A 62 9.21 2.38 2.36
C MET A 62 8.26 3.58 2.31
N GLU A 63 8.75 4.80 2.59
CA GLU A 63 7.94 6.02 2.52
C GLU A 63 7.41 6.27 1.11
N ARG A 64 8.26 6.09 0.09
CA ARG A 64 7.86 6.28 -1.31
C ARG A 64 6.79 5.26 -1.72
N MET A 65 6.99 3.98 -1.40
CA MET A 65 6.01 2.92 -1.67
C MET A 65 4.68 3.19 -0.95
N ALA A 66 4.71 3.59 0.33
CA ALA A 66 3.50 3.91 1.08
C ALA A 66 2.69 5.04 0.42
N ARG A 67 3.34 6.12 -0.03
CA ARG A 67 2.68 7.22 -0.75
C ARG A 67 2.06 6.75 -2.08
N CYS A 68 2.76 5.90 -2.82
CA CYS A 68 2.24 5.34 -4.07
C CYS A 68 1.02 4.45 -3.81
N VAL A 69 1.04 3.66 -2.73
CA VAL A 69 -0.07 2.78 -2.34
C VAL A 69 -1.29 3.60 -1.91
N GLU A 70 -1.11 4.64 -1.11
CA GLU A 70 -2.22 5.55 -0.74
C GLU A 70 -2.81 6.25 -1.97
N ALA A 71 -1.97 6.75 -2.87
CA ALA A 71 -2.45 7.34 -4.13
C ALA A 71 -3.20 6.31 -5.00
N ALA A 72 -2.72 5.06 -5.05
CA ALA A 72 -3.38 3.97 -5.78
C ALA A 72 -4.76 3.64 -5.21
N ARG A 73 -4.91 3.65 -3.87
CA ARG A 73 -6.23 3.47 -3.22
C ARG A 73 -7.21 4.56 -3.64
N VAL A 74 -6.76 5.81 -3.70
CA VAL A 74 -7.60 6.93 -4.14
C VAL A 74 -8.00 6.77 -5.60
N LEU A 75 -7.04 6.48 -6.49
CA LEU A 75 -7.32 6.31 -7.92
C LEU A 75 -8.31 5.16 -8.19
N LEU A 76 -8.07 3.99 -7.61
CA LEU A 76 -8.95 2.83 -7.79
C LEU A 76 -10.35 3.09 -7.22
N SER A 77 -10.46 3.87 -6.14
CA SER A 77 -11.76 4.28 -5.59
C SER A 77 -12.52 5.16 -6.58
N LEU A 78 -11.86 6.11 -7.26
CA LEU A 78 -12.50 6.99 -8.25
C LEU A 78 -12.92 6.23 -9.51
N GLU A 79 -12.10 5.29 -9.99
CA GLU A 79 -12.43 4.43 -11.14
C GLU A 79 -13.68 3.59 -10.87
N GLY A 80 -13.84 3.06 -9.65
CA GLY A 80 -15.04 2.32 -9.24
C GLY A 80 -16.34 3.14 -9.21
N HIS A 81 -16.25 4.47 -9.08
CA HIS A 81 -17.41 5.38 -9.08
C HIS A 81 -17.83 5.83 -10.49
N THR A 82 -16.99 5.60 -11.51
CA THR A 82 -17.24 6.10 -12.88
C THR A 82 -18.04 5.10 -13.74
N SER A 83 -18.45 3.96 -13.18
CA SER A 83 -19.20 2.90 -13.88
C SER A 83 -20.70 2.83 -13.52
N GLN A 84 -21.34 3.94 -13.15
CA GLN A 84 -22.81 4.04 -13.04
C GLN A 84 -23.39 5.03 -14.05
#